data_AF-A0A2D7XEB1-F1
#
_entry.id   AF-A0A2D7XEB1-F1
#
_cell.length_a   1.000
_cell.length_b   1.000
_cell.length_c   1.000
_cell.angle_alpha   90.00
_cell.angle_beta   90.00
_cell.angle_gamma   90.00
#
_symmetry.space_group_name_H-M   'P 1'
#
loop_
_entity.id
_entity.type
_entity.pdbx_description
1 polymer ?
#
loop_
_entity_poly.entity_id
_entity_poly.type
_entity_poly.pdbx_seq_one_letter_code
_entity_poly.pdbx_strand_id
1 'polypeptide(L)' 'MSILRAASEEEANAILSGDPFIKEGVYTVEVKKWMLMEGGLSVTLHFSDQKHLLR' A
#
# COMPACT_ATOMS: atom_id res chain seq x y z
N MET A 1 -1.11 -4.41 14.49
CA MET A 1 -1.22 -3.45 13.37
C MET A 1 -1.53 -4.27 12.13
N SER A 2 -2.73 -4.13 11.59
CA SER A 2 -3.20 -4.90 10.43
C SER A 2 -3.59 -3.95 9.32
N ILE A 3 -3.26 -4.28 8.07
CA ILE A 3 -3.65 -3.50 6.90
C ILE A 3 -4.83 -4.21 6.25
N LEU A 4 -5.93 -3.48 6.06
CA LEU A 4 -7.16 -3.99 5.47
C LEU A 4 -7.35 -3.30 4.11
N ARG A 5 -7.73 -4.08 3.10
CA ARG A 5 -8.19 -3.53 1.81
C ARG A 5 -9.71 -3.42 1.88
N ALA A 6 -10.22 -2.20 1.80
CA ALA A 6 -11.64 -1.88 1.74
C ALA A 6 -11.84 -0.72 0.75
N ALA A 7 -12.95 -0.73 0.04
CA ALA A 7 -13.33 0.33 -0.89
C ALA A 7 -13.76 1.61 -0.14
N SER A 8 -14.25 1.47 1.11
CA SER A 8 -14.63 2.59 1.96
C SER A 8 -14.32 2.35 3.44
N GLU A 9 -14.42 3.40 4.25
CA GLU A 9 -14.23 3.31 5.70
C GLU A 9 -15.35 2.51 6.37
N GLU A 10 -16.59 2.60 5.86
CA GLU A 10 -17.73 1.83 6.36
C GLU A 10 -17.52 0.32 6.16
N GLU A 11 -16.99 -0.08 4.99
CA GLU A 11 -16.66 -1.48 4.72
C GLU A 11 -15.54 -1.98 5.65
N ALA A 12 -14.51 -1.15 5.90
CA ALA A 12 -13.46 -1.48 6.85
C ALA A 12 -14.02 -1.68 8.28
N ASN A 13 -14.95 -0.82 8.70
CA ASN A 13 -15.61 -0.97 10.00
C ASN A 13 -16.50 -2.21 10.06
N ALA A 14 -17.19 -2.57 8.98
CA ALA A 14 -18.00 -3.79 8.93
C ALA A 14 -17.15 -5.06 9.05
N ILE A 15 -15.99 -5.09 8.39
CA ILE A 15 -15.02 -6.19 8.50
C ILE A 15 -14.52 -6.32 9.95
N LEU A 16 -14.18 -5.20 10.59
CA LEU A 16 -13.71 -5.18 11.98
C LEU A 16 -14.82 -5.58 12.97
N SER A 17 -16.06 -5.19 12.72
CA SER A 17 -17.21 -5.55 13.58
C SER A 17 -17.50 -7.06 13.57
N GLY A 18 -17.06 -7.77 12.54
CA GLY A 18 -17.15 -9.23 12.46
C GLY A 18 -16.07 -9.97 13.26
N ASP A 19 -15.02 -9.28 13.73
CA ASP A 19 -13.94 -9.90 14.48
C ASP A 19 -14.40 -10.25 15.91
N PRO A 20 -14.32 -11.55 16.32
CA PRO A 20 -14.68 -11.97 17.66
C PRO A 20 -13.93 -11.21 18.77
N PHE A 21 -12.67 -10.85 18.58
CA PHE A 21 -11.91 -10.16 19.63
C PHE A 21 -12.34 -8.71 19.83
N ILE A 22 -12.80 -8.06 18.77
CA ILE A 22 -13.34 -6.69 18.83
C ILE A 22 -14.75 -6.74 19.44
N LYS A 23 -15.55 -7.73 19.02
CA LYS A 23 -16.90 -7.94 19.55
C LYS A 23 -16.90 -8.25 21.05
N GLU A 24 -15.97 -9.08 21.51
CA GLU A 24 -15.80 -9.42 22.93
C GLU A 24 -15.05 -8.31 23.71
N GLY A 25 -14.74 -7.17 23.08
CA GLY A 25 -14.14 -6.01 23.74
C GLY A 25 -12.70 -6.22 24.21
N VAL A 26 -12.02 -7.27 23.72
CA VAL A 26 -10.64 -7.59 24.09
C VAL A 26 -9.66 -6.58 23.47
N TYR A 27 -10.00 -6.04 22.30
CA TYR A 27 -9.19 -5.03 21.61
C TYR A 27 -10.02 -3.81 21.20
N THR A 28 -9.43 -2.64 21.41
CA THR A 28 -9.90 -1.38 20.83
C THR A 28 -9.25 -1.17 19.46
N VAL A 29 -10.05 -0.84 18.45
CA VAL A 29 -9.56 -0.58 17.10
C VAL A 29 -9.69 0.88 16.72
N GLU A 30 -8.69 1.38 16.01
CA GLU A 30 -8.67 2.70 15.38
C GLU A 30 -8.41 2.49 13.88
N VAL A 31 -9.35 2.91 13.04
CA VAL A 31 -9.22 2.81 11.59
C VAL A 31 -8.55 4.08 11.07
N LYS A 32 -7.41 3.94 10.40
CA LYS A 32 -6.76 5.05 9.69
C LYS A 32 -6.66 4.72 8.22
N LYS A 33 -7.19 5.61 7.38
CA LYS A 33 -7.01 5.52 5.93
C LYS A 33 -5.52 5.64 5.63
N TRP A 34 -4.98 4.60 5.00
CA TRP A 34 -3.60 4.59 4.56
C TRP A 34 -3.56 4.52 3.05
N MET A 35 -2.98 5.55 2.43
CA MET A 35 -2.67 5.52 1.01
C MET A 35 -1.34 4.81 0.84
N LEU A 36 -1.39 3.62 0.24
CA LEU A 36 -0.19 2.91 -0.14
C LEU A 36 0.45 3.69 -1.31
N MET A 37 1.64 4.23 -1.08
CA MET A 37 2.44 4.90 -2.11
C MET A 37 3.08 3.82 -3.01
N GLU A 38 2.26 3.06 -3.76
CA GLU A 38 2.74 2.14 -4.80
C GLU A 38 3.10 2.93 -6.06
N GLY A 39 4.13 3.76 -5.96
CA GLY A 39 4.64 4.53 -7.09
C GLY A 39 6.16 4.47 -7.11
N GLY A 40 6.71 3.60 -7.94
CA GLY A 40 8.14 3.56 -8.24
C GLY A 40 8.37 4.08 -9.65
N LEU A 41 9.08 5.20 -9.80
CA LEU A 41 9.54 5.67 -11.11
C LEU A 41 10.96 5.12 -11.34
N SER A 42 11.11 4.19 -12.28
CA SER A 42 12.42 3.74 -12.74
C SER A 42 12.76 4.46 -14.05
N VAL A 43 13.81 5.28 -14.04
CA VAL A 43 14.33 5.97 -15.24
C VAL A 43 15.71 5.41 -15.55
N THR A 44 15.86 4.82 -16.74
CA THR A 44 17.17 4.43 -17.27
C THR A 44 17.52 5.35 -18.44
N LEU A 45 18.55 6.18 -18.26
CA LEU A 45 19.05 7.13 -19.26
C LEU A 45 20.41 6.64 -19.78
N HIS A 46 20.50 6.38 -21.08
CA HIS A 46 21.75 6.08 -21.76
C HIS A 46 22.23 7.30 -22.55
N PHE A 47 23.44 7.78 -22.27
CA PHE A 47 23.96 9.04 -22.83
C PHE A 47 24.90 8.88 -24.03
N SER A 48 25.30 7.65 -24.40
CA SER A 48 26.14 7.45 -25.59
C SER A 48 26.20 5.98 -26.00
N ASP A 49 26.26 5.75 -27.31
CA ASP A 49 26.53 4.46 -27.93
C ASP A 49 27.90 4.56 -28.64
N GLN A 50 28.94 5.02 -27.92
CA GLN A 50 30.27 5.39 -28.46
C GLN A 50 30.90 4.25 -29.28
N LYS A 51 30.53 4.19 -30.56
CA LYS A 51 31.25 3.48 -31.61
C LYS A 51 32.23 4.45 -32.23
N HIS A 52 33.39 4.61 -31.61
CA HIS A 52 34.55 5.15 -32.32
C HIS A 52 35.16 4.03 -33.14
N LEU A 53 34.78 3.97 -34.42
CA LEU A 53 35.56 3.26 -35.43
C LEU A 53 36.82 4.09 -35.70
N LEU A 54 37.92 3.74 -35.02
CA LEU A 54 39.25 4.20 -35.40
C LEU A 54 39.57 3.57 -36.77
N ARG A 55 39.72 4.42 -37.79
CA ARG A 55 40.19 4.07 -39.14
C ARG A 55 41.62 4.53 -39.32
#